data_AF-A0A0C5UZW3-F1
#
_entry.id   AF-A0A0C5UZW3-F1
#
_cell.length_a   1.000
_cell.length_b   1.000
_cell.length_c   1.000
_cell.angle_alpha   90.00
_cell.angle_beta   90.00
_cell.angle_gamma   90.00
#
_symmetry.space_group_name_H-M   'P 1'
#
loop_
_entity.id
_entity.type
_entity.pdbx_description
1 polymer ?
#
loop_
_entity_poly.entity_id
_entity_poly.type
_entity_poly.pdbx_seq_one_letter_code
_entity_poly.pdbx_strand_id
1 'polypeptide(L)'
;MFRNTDMQAQKSLLRSGILVLIMHARGMPDTKVNALGKSHSRKALNVHPRHYAHWLDALMETLDRHDPEFSPTLEMAWRNTLQPIIDKISGMYED
;
A
#
# COMPACT_ATOMS: atom_id res chain seq x y z
N MET A 1 15.07 4.02 3.29
CA MET A 1 13.96 4.99 3.24
C MET A 1 13.64 5.57 4.62
N PHE A 2 13.25 4.77 5.61
CA PHE A 2 12.68 5.26 6.89
C PHE A 2 13.66 5.70 8.01
N ARG A 3 14.94 6.02 7.72
CA ARG A 3 15.95 6.29 8.77
C ARG A 3 15.58 7.46 9.70
N ASN A 4 14.92 8.49 9.16
CA ASN A 4 14.56 9.71 9.87
C ASN A 4 13.03 9.93 9.87
N THR A 5 12.27 8.86 10.06
CA THR A 5 10.81 8.89 10.06
C THR A 5 10.28 8.73 11.49
N ASP A 6 9.35 9.59 11.90
CA ASP A 6 8.55 9.33 13.10
C ASP A 6 7.66 8.12 12.84
N MET A 7 8.05 6.98 13.41
CA MET A 7 7.36 5.72 13.18
C MET A 7 5.99 5.65 13.86
N GLN A 8 5.70 6.47 14.88
CA GLN A 8 4.36 6.52 15.48
C GLN A 8 3.39 7.23 14.55
N ALA A 9 3.78 8.40 14.04
CA ALA A 9 3.00 9.09 13.01
C ALA A 9 2.86 8.22 11.75
N GLN A 10 3.93 7.54 11.33
CA GLN A 10 3.93 6.69 10.15
C GLN A 10 2.95 5.51 10.26
N LYS A 11 2.78 4.90 11.45
CA LYS A 11 1.78 3.84 11.66
C LYS A 11 0.36 4.35 11.45
N SER A 12 0.04 5.54 11.95
CA SER A 12 -1.27 6.19 11.73
C SER A 12 -1.51 6.50 10.24
N LEU A 13 -0.47 6.96 9.53
CA LEU A 13 -0.53 7.19 8.09
C LEU A 13 -0.71 5.87 7.33
N LEU A 14 -0.01 4.80 7.72
CA LEU A 14 -0.14 3.48 7.10
C LEU A 14 -1.56 2.93 7.24
N ARG A 15 -2.15 3.00 8.45
CA ARG A 15 -3.55 2.61 8.69
C ARG A 15 -4.51 3.38 7.79
N SER A 16 -4.33 4.70 7.71
CA SER A 16 -5.16 5.55 6.86
C SER A 16 -4.97 5.24 5.37
N GLY A 17 -3.73 4.96 4.95
CA GLY A 17 -3.38 4.56 3.60
C GLY A 17 -4.07 3.27 3.19
N ILE A 18 -4.00 2.21 4.02
CA ILE A 18 -4.70 0.94 3.77
C ILE A 18 -6.21 1.16 3.62
N LEU A 19 -6.82 1.98 4.48
CA LEU A 19 -8.25 2.33 4.36
C LEU A 19 -8.57 3.02 3.02
N VAL A 20 -7.70 3.92 2.55
CA VAL A 20 -7.86 4.55 1.23
C VAL A 20 -7.82 3.51 0.11
N LEU A 21 -6.91 2.53 0.16
CA LEU A 21 -6.83 1.46 -0.84
C LEU A 21 -8.10 0.58 -0.83
N ILE A 22 -8.60 0.20 0.35
CA ILE A 22 -9.84 -0.59 0.48
C ILE A 22 -11.04 0.19 -0.06
N MET A 23 -11.16 1.47 0.28
CA MET A 23 -12.28 2.29 -0.18
C MET A 23 -12.24 2.50 -1.70
N HIS A 24 -11.04 2.66 -2.27
CA HIS A 24 -10.84 2.72 -3.72
C HIS A 24 -11.26 1.41 -4.40
N ALA A 25 -10.85 0.25 -3.86
CA ALA A 25 -11.28 -1.06 -4.35
C ALA A 25 -12.82 -1.24 -4.32
N ARG A 26 -13.51 -0.50 -3.44
CA ARG A 26 -14.98 -0.46 -3.33
C ARG A 26 -15.65 0.61 -4.20
N GLY A 27 -14.91 1.24 -5.12
CA GLY A 27 -15.45 2.19 -6.09
C GLY A 27 -15.31 3.67 -5.72
N MET A 28 -14.52 4.03 -4.70
CA MET A 28 -14.20 5.45 -4.48
C MET A 28 -13.33 6.01 -5.63
N PRO A 29 -13.45 7.32 -5.94
CA PRO A 29 -12.66 7.95 -7.00
C PRO A 29 -11.14 7.83 -6.79
N ASP A 30 -10.42 7.86 -7.92
CA ASP A 30 -8.95 7.77 -7.98
C ASP A 30 -8.20 8.92 -7.29
N THR A 31 -8.87 10.02 -6.94
CA THR A 31 -8.23 11.26 -6.48
C THR A 31 -7.20 11.02 -5.38
N LYS A 32 -7.50 10.17 -4.39
CA LYS A 32 -6.58 9.86 -3.29
C LYS A 32 -5.45 8.91 -3.71
N VAL A 33 -5.73 7.92 -4.57
CA VAL A 33 -4.71 6.99 -5.09
C VAL A 33 -3.73 7.74 -6.00
N ASN A 34 -4.21 8.65 -6.83
CA ASN A 34 -3.35 9.50 -7.67
C ASN A 34 -2.48 10.44 -6.83
N ALA A 35 -3.03 10.99 -5.74
CA ALA A 35 -2.24 11.77 -4.79
C ALA A 35 -1.14 10.92 -4.12
N LEU A 36 -1.45 9.67 -3.76
CA LEU A 36 -0.44 8.72 -3.26
C LEU A 36 0.64 8.45 -4.30
N GLY A 37 0.28 8.11 -5.54
CA GLY A 37 1.23 7.92 -6.65
C GLY A 37 2.19 9.11 -6.83
N LYS A 38 1.65 10.33 -6.91
CA LYS A 38 2.46 11.56 -7.00
C LYS A 38 3.40 11.74 -5.82
N SER A 39 2.96 11.47 -4.60
CA SER A 39 3.83 11.58 -3.41
C SER A 39 4.92 10.51 -3.39
N HIS A 40 4.68 9.33 -3.98
CA HIS A 40 5.62 8.21 -3.99
C HIS A 40 6.56 8.22 -5.21
N SER A 41 6.34 9.13 -6.17
CA SER A 41 7.15 9.22 -7.39
C SER A 41 8.62 9.56 -7.10
N ARG A 42 9.45 9.35 -8.11
CA ARG A 42 10.90 9.64 -8.09
C ARG A 42 11.21 11.08 -7.73
N LYS A 43 10.35 12.03 -8.10
CA LYS A 43 10.50 13.47 -7.82
C LYS A 43 10.11 13.86 -6.39
N ALA A 44 9.41 12.98 -5.67
CA ALA A 44 8.93 13.22 -4.32
C ALA A 44 9.64 12.27 -3.33
N LEU A 45 8.92 11.32 -2.73
CA LEU A 45 9.48 10.40 -1.72
C LEU A 45 10.42 9.35 -2.33
N ASN A 46 10.46 9.22 -3.65
CA ASN A 46 11.32 8.30 -4.38
C ASN A 46 11.16 6.84 -3.93
N VAL A 47 9.91 6.37 -3.90
CA VAL A 47 9.58 5.00 -3.52
C VAL A 47 9.72 4.09 -4.73
N HIS A 48 10.88 3.46 -4.84
CA HIS A 48 11.16 2.58 -5.97
C HIS A 48 10.11 1.44 -6.09
N PRO A 49 9.58 1.14 -7.30
CA PRO A 49 8.52 0.15 -7.51
C PRO A 49 8.75 -1.23 -6.86
N ARG A 50 9.99 -1.73 -6.85
CA ARG A 50 10.36 -2.98 -6.16
C ARG A 50 9.96 -3.05 -4.68
N HIS A 51 9.80 -1.91 -4.00
CA HIS A 51 9.44 -1.89 -2.58
C HIS A 51 7.98 -2.31 -2.33
N TYR A 52 7.10 -2.22 -3.33
CA TYR A 52 5.70 -2.61 -3.14
C TYR A 52 5.52 -4.12 -2.96
N ALA A 53 6.37 -4.94 -3.58
CA ALA A 53 6.39 -6.38 -3.33
C ALA A 53 6.70 -6.67 -1.85
N HIS A 54 7.79 -6.08 -1.32
CA HIS A 54 8.14 -6.21 0.09
C HIS A 54 7.06 -5.66 1.03
N TRP A 55 6.39 -4.56 0.66
CA TRP A 55 5.30 -3.99 1.44
C TRP A 55 4.10 -4.93 1.51
N LEU A 56 3.70 -5.53 0.38
CA LEU A 56 2.57 -6.44 0.32
C LEU A 56 2.88 -7.74 1.08
N ASP A 57 4.08 -8.29 0.94
CA ASP A 57 4.50 -9.47 1.68
C ASP A 57 4.53 -9.21 3.20
N ALA A 58 5.05 -8.07 3.63
CA ALA A 58 5.04 -7.68 5.04
C ALA A 58 3.61 -7.51 5.59
N LEU A 59 2.66 -7.02 4.78
CA LEU A 59 1.25 -6.95 5.17
C LEU A 59 0.66 -8.35 5.33
N MET A 60 0.90 -9.27 4.41
CA MET A 60 0.37 -10.64 4.49
C MET A 60 0.96 -11.38 5.68
N GLU A 61 2.28 -11.27 5.92
CA GLU A 61 2.94 -11.86 7.10
C GLU A 61 2.40 -11.27 8.41
N THR A 62 2.00 -9.99 8.40
CA THR A 62 1.37 -9.36 9.58
C THR A 62 -0.04 -9.92 9.80
N LEU A 63 -0.82 -10.13 8.75
CA LEU A 63 -2.16 -10.73 8.87
C LEU A 63 -2.08 -12.18 9.35
N ASP A 64 -1.18 -12.99 8.78
CA ASP A 64 -0.95 -14.38 9.21
C ASP A 64 -0.66 -14.50 10.71
N ARG A 65 0.11 -13.55 11.26
CA ARG A 65 0.46 -13.55 12.68
C ARG A 65 -0.63 -13.04 13.62
N HIS A 66 -1.59 -12.26 13.13
CA HIS A 66 -2.48 -11.47 13.99
C HIS A 66 -3.97 -11.66 13.73
N ASP A 67 -4.35 -12.14 12.55
CA ASP A 67 -5.74 -12.41 12.19
C ASP A 67 -6.02 -13.92 12.35
N PRO A 68 -6.82 -14.32 13.35
CA PRO A 68 -7.13 -15.74 13.58
C PRO A 68 -7.98 -16.36 12.45
N GLU A 69 -8.55 -15.54 11.56
CA GLU A 69 -9.30 -15.98 10.38
C GLU A 69 -8.43 -15.99 9.11
N PHE A 70 -7.13 -15.70 9.23
CA PHE A 70 -6.22 -15.71 8.10
C PHE A 70 -6.18 -17.09 7.43
N SER A 71 -6.21 -17.08 6.11
CA SER A 71 -6.20 -18.28 5.29
C SER A 71 -5.58 -17.97 3.93
N PRO A 72 -5.13 -18.99 3.17
CA PRO A 72 -4.61 -18.79 1.81
C PRO A 72 -5.62 -18.08 0.89
N THR A 73 -6.92 -18.34 1.07
CA THR A 73 -7.99 -17.66 0.34
C THR A 73 -8.06 -16.18 0.69
N LEU A 74 -7.94 -15.83 1.97
CA LEU A 74 -7.93 -14.43 2.41
C LEU A 74 -6.67 -13.70 1.93
N GLU A 75 -5.50 -14.35 1.97
CA GLU A 75 -4.26 -13.79 1.40
C GLU A 75 -4.42 -13.46 -0.09
N MET A 76 -4.94 -14.41 -0.87
CA MET A 76 -5.21 -14.21 -2.29
C MET A 76 -6.19 -13.06 -2.52
N ALA A 77 -7.25 -12.95 -1.71
CA ALA A 77 -8.20 -11.85 -1.81
C ALA A 77 -7.54 -10.49 -1.58
N TRP A 78 -6.67 -10.38 -0.57
CA TRP A 78 -5.89 -9.16 -0.33
C TRP A 78 -4.96 -8.83 -1.51
N ARG A 79 -4.17 -9.79 -1.97
CA ARG A 79 -3.23 -9.57 -3.08
C ARG A 79 -3.97 -9.16 -4.37
N ASN A 80 -5.02 -9.88 -4.75
CA ASN A 80 -5.81 -9.58 -5.94
C ASN A 80 -6.51 -8.21 -5.85
N THR A 81 -6.92 -7.80 -4.64
CA THR A 81 -7.57 -6.50 -4.43
C THR A 81 -6.56 -5.36 -4.52
N LEU A 82 -5.37 -5.52 -3.92
CA LEU A 82 -4.39 -4.44 -3.82
C LEU A 82 -3.49 -4.32 -5.05
N GLN A 83 -3.22 -5.40 -5.77
CA GLN A 83 -2.27 -5.41 -6.89
C GLN A 83 -2.59 -4.36 -7.97
N PRO A 84 -3.84 -4.22 -8.47
CA PRO A 84 -4.14 -3.20 -9.48
C PRO A 84 -3.91 -1.77 -8.98
N ILE A 85 -4.09 -1.52 -7.68
CA ILE A 85 -3.88 -0.22 -7.06
C ILE A 85 -2.38 0.05 -6.88
N ILE A 86 -1.61 -0.97 -6.49
CA ILE A 86 -0.14 -0.93 -6.43
C ILE A 86 0.44 -0.65 -7.82
N ASP A 87 -0.04 -1.34 -8.86
CA ASP A 87 0.41 -1.15 -10.25
C ASP A 87 0.16 0.28 -10.70
N LYS A 88 -1.00 0.85 -10.33
CA LYS A 88 -1.31 2.26 -10.60
C LYS A 88 -0.35 3.22 -9.90
N ILE A 89 -0.13 3.06 -8.60
CA ILE A 89 0.76 3.94 -7.81
C ILE A 89 2.20 3.83 -8.32
N SER A 90 2.68 2.61 -8.57
CA SER A 90 4.04 2.34 -9.04
C SER A 90 4.27 2.76 -10.49
N GLY A 91 3.24 2.71 -11.34
CA GLY A 91 3.29 3.23 -12.71
C GLY A 91 3.52 4.74 -12.78
N MET A 92 3.16 5.48 -11.73
CA MET A 92 3.41 6.93 -11.61
C MET A 92 4.81 7.27 -11.12
N TYR A 93 5.73 6.29 -11.04
CA TYR A 93 7.05 6.51 -10.44
C TYR A 93 7.90 7.52 -11.22
N GLU A 94 7.83 7.55 -12.55
CA GLU A 94 8.59 8.49 -13.39
C GLU A 94 7.82 9.81 -13.70
N ASP A 95 6.58 9.95 -13.23
CA ASP A 95 5.71 11.12 -13.48
C ASP A 95 6.26 12.44 -12.89
#